data_AF-A0A367IL36-F1
#
_entry.id   AF-A0A367IL36-F1
#
_cell.length_a   1.000
_cell.length_b   1.000
_cell.length_c   1.000
_cell.angle_alpha   90.00
_cell.angle_beta   90.00
_cell.angle_gamma   90.00
#
_symmetry.space_group_name_H-M   'P 1'
#
loop_
_entity.id
_entity.type
_entity.pdbx_description
1 polymer ?
#
loop_
_entity_poly.entity_id
_entity_poly.type
_entity_poly.pdbx_seq_one_letter_code
_entity_poly.pdbx_strand_id
1 'polypeptide(L)'
;MVVNCTLTAGVHTFNFDLILPGNLPESTHVDKYYNVEYKLTALAEKPTFSRNYIARRDVHLSRQRSHITTDYFDPITVHSRWEDKLSCQVSLPTKVYTYGDLIPIKIEAISYTPHLQIHYVSCTFKEYVTCRPVNGWFNGKNKSQGRLVEYTRRETSQQKMKMNEPWPAMIEMQVPESRTEIQCDANNDSVQVRHQLKLILSIKDKEGRLFEQSVLFPIIIAITDSIGLLPSYQDVWQTLPYSPFLILTPSTCSIIPPSYHSR
;
A
#
# COMPACT_ATOMS: atom_id res chain seq x y z
N MET A 1 27.36 12.74 -12.40
CA MET A 1 28.49 13.61 -11.99
C MET A 1 29.76 12.78 -12.03
N VAL A 2 30.79 13.28 -12.70
CA VAL A 2 32.11 12.63 -12.74
C VAL A 2 33.09 13.64 -12.16
N VAL A 3 33.82 13.26 -11.12
CA VAL A 3 34.84 14.11 -10.50
C VAL A 3 36.18 13.43 -10.70
N ASN A 4 37.05 14.05 -11.50
CA ASN A 4 38.42 13.58 -11.71
C ASN A 4 39.34 14.33 -10.76
N CYS A 5 39.75 13.69 -9.66
CA CYS A 5 40.68 14.28 -8.71
C CYS A 5 41.50 13.22 -7.98
N THR A 6 42.68 13.62 -7.50
CA THR A 6 43.52 12.82 -6.61
C THR A 6 43.10 13.11 -5.16
N LEU A 7 42.60 12.11 -4.45
CA LEU A 7 42.15 12.26 -3.06
C LEU A 7 43.33 12.05 -2.09
N THR A 8 43.52 12.98 -1.17
CA THR A 8 44.45 12.81 -0.05
C THR A 8 43.87 11.87 1.02
N ALA A 9 44.68 11.42 1.97
CA ALA A 9 44.15 10.68 3.13
C ALA A 9 43.15 11.56 3.90
N GLY A 10 41.98 11.01 4.24
CA GLY A 10 40.92 11.72 4.97
C GLY A 10 39.52 11.38 4.48
N VAL A 11 38.53 12.10 5.02
CA VAL A 11 37.12 12.00 4.62
C VAL A 11 36.83 13.09 3.60
N HIS A 12 36.37 12.68 2.42
CA HIS A 12 35.98 13.58 1.33
C HIS A 12 34.48 13.50 1.11
N THR A 13 33.82 14.65 0.98
CA THR A 13 32.37 14.72 0.74
C THR A 13 32.12 15.40 -0.60
N PHE A 14 31.30 14.78 -1.44
CA PHE A 14 30.91 15.30 -2.75
C PHE A 14 29.41 15.54 -2.76
N ASN A 15 29.03 16.81 -2.83
CA ASN A 15 27.63 17.17 -3.04
C ASN A 15 27.29 16.99 -4.52
N PHE A 16 26.10 16.46 -4.79
CA PHE A 16 25.60 16.29 -6.14
C PHE A 16 24.09 16.51 -6.15
N ASP A 17 23.59 16.97 -7.30
CA ASP A 17 22.17 17.05 -7.59
C ASP A 17 21.85 16.14 -8.78
N LEU A 18 20.72 15.46 -8.71
CA LEU A 18 20.21 14.62 -9.79
C LEU A 18 18.74 14.94 -10.02
N ILE A 19 18.45 15.60 -11.14
CA ILE A 19 17.08 15.87 -11.56
C ILE A 19 16.49 14.59 -12.15
N LEU A 20 15.41 14.10 -11.54
CA LEU A 20 14.71 12.92 -12.03
C LEU A 20 13.74 13.31 -13.15
N PRO A 21 13.71 12.56 -14.28
CA PRO A 21 12.72 12.76 -15.32
C PRO A 21 11.29 12.60 -14.79
N GLY A 22 10.41 13.56 -15.14
CA GLY A 22 9.02 13.57 -14.68
C GLY A 22 8.19 12.37 -15.16
N ASN A 23 8.66 11.62 -16.15
CA ASN A 23 8.00 10.46 -16.76
C ASN A 23 8.50 9.10 -16.25
N LEU A 24 9.35 9.06 -15.22
CA LEU A 24 9.78 7.77 -14.64
C LEU A 24 8.59 6.97 -14.08
N PRO A 25 8.48 5.65 -14.32
CA PRO A 25 7.45 4.87 -13.67
C PRO A 25 7.62 4.84 -12.14
N GLU A 26 6.55 4.53 -11.42
CA GLU A 26 6.62 4.31 -9.97
C GLU A 26 7.34 2.99 -9.69
N SER A 27 8.07 2.95 -8.58
CA SER A 27 8.60 1.73 -7.99
C SER A 27 7.46 0.74 -7.76
N THR A 28 7.44 -0.31 -8.56
CA THR A 28 6.40 -1.34 -8.56
C THR A 28 7.06 -2.70 -8.57
N HIS A 29 6.54 -3.64 -7.80
CA HIS A 29 7.01 -5.01 -7.76
C HIS A 29 5.84 -5.97 -8.02
N VAL A 30 5.88 -6.66 -9.15
CA VAL A 30 4.90 -7.68 -9.55
C VAL A 30 5.66 -8.93 -9.91
N ASP A 31 5.58 -9.93 -9.03
CA ASP A 31 6.35 -11.17 -9.15
C ASP A 31 6.23 -11.76 -10.57
N LYS A 32 7.38 -12.03 -11.19
CA LYS A 32 7.53 -12.60 -12.54
C LYS A 32 6.96 -11.79 -13.71
N TYR A 33 6.36 -10.62 -13.49
CA TYR A 33 5.65 -9.90 -14.55
C TYR A 33 6.13 -8.47 -14.79
N TYR A 34 6.37 -7.68 -13.76
CA TYR A 34 6.70 -6.26 -13.91
C TYR A 34 7.42 -5.74 -12.66
N ASN A 35 8.67 -5.31 -12.80
CA ASN A 35 9.45 -4.74 -11.69
C ASN A 35 10.11 -3.43 -12.13
N VAL A 36 9.99 -2.41 -11.28
CA VAL A 36 10.64 -1.11 -11.43
C VAL A 36 11.39 -0.81 -10.15
N GLU A 37 12.71 -0.83 -10.23
CA GLU A 37 13.61 -0.55 -9.11
C GLU A 37 14.56 0.60 -9.48
N TYR A 38 14.76 1.53 -8.56
CA TYR A 38 15.74 2.61 -8.73
C TYR A 38 16.88 2.42 -7.73
N LYS A 39 18.11 2.56 -8.21
CA LYS A 39 19.32 2.42 -7.39
C LYS A 39 20.26 3.57 -7.66
N LEU A 40 20.58 4.34 -6.62
CA LEU A 40 21.66 5.31 -6.66
C LEU A 40 22.99 4.55 -6.54
N THR A 41 23.87 4.70 -7.51
CA THR A 41 25.18 4.02 -7.54
C THR A 41 26.30 5.05 -7.48
N ALA A 42 27.16 4.93 -6.47
CA ALA A 42 28.42 5.66 -6.38
C ALA A 42 29.56 4.73 -6.83
N LEU A 43 30.36 5.20 -7.78
CA LEU A 43 31.49 4.48 -8.35
C LEU A 43 32.75 5.32 -8.15
N ALA A 44 33.74 4.77 -7.44
CA ALA A 44 35.08 5.35 -7.40
C ALA A 44 36.00 4.51 -8.30
N GLU A 45 36.33 5.08 -9.46
CA GLU A 45 37.18 4.44 -10.46
C GLU A 45 38.65 4.57 -10.09
N LYS A 46 39.40 3.48 -10.26
CA LYS A 46 40.83 3.45 -9.99
C LYS A 46 41.60 3.44 -11.33
N PRO A 47 42.71 4.18 -11.44
CA PRO A 47 43.48 4.30 -12.69
C PRO A 47 44.28 3.04 -13.08
N THR A 48 44.26 1.96 -12.29
CA THR A 48 45.02 0.71 -12.52
C THR A 48 44.05 -0.47 -12.63
N PHE A 49 44.49 -1.64 -13.10
CA PHE A 49 43.73 -2.92 -13.18
C PHE A 49 43.18 -3.48 -11.84
N SER A 50 43.09 -2.65 -10.79
CA SER A 50 42.43 -2.96 -9.53
C SER A 50 40.92 -2.74 -9.62
N ARG A 51 40.15 -3.48 -8.82
CA ARG A 51 38.69 -3.33 -8.76
C ARG A 51 38.29 -1.93 -8.27
N ASN A 52 37.31 -1.34 -8.94
CA ASN A 52 36.66 -0.10 -8.53
C ASN A 52 35.86 -0.29 -7.24
N TYR A 53 35.68 0.78 -6.47
CA TYR A 53 34.76 0.76 -5.34
C TYR A 53 33.36 1.11 -5.82
N ILE A 54 32.37 0.33 -5.39
CA ILE A 54 30.96 0.52 -5.75
C ILE A 54 30.13 0.51 -4.48
N ALA A 55 29.35 1.56 -4.28
CA ALA A 55 28.30 1.62 -3.28
C ALA A 55 26.95 1.82 -3.98
N ARG A 56 25.91 1.15 -3.49
CA ARG A 56 24.55 1.24 -4.03
C ARG A 56 23.56 1.51 -2.92
N ARG A 57 22.52 2.28 -3.24
CA ARG A 57 21.39 2.55 -2.34
C ARG A 57 20.09 2.51 -3.12
N ASP A 58 19.11 1.78 -2.62
CA ASP A 58 17.79 1.71 -3.23
C ASP A 58 17.02 3.02 -3.03
N VAL A 59 16.29 3.42 -4.06
CA VAL A 59 15.43 4.61 -4.08
C VAL A 59 14.03 4.15 -4.45
N HIS A 60 13.05 4.52 -3.63
CA HIS A 60 11.65 4.25 -3.92
C HIS A 60 11.00 5.50 -4.53
N LEU A 61 10.43 5.35 -5.72
CA LEU A 61 9.68 6.40 -6.38
C LEU A 61 8.19 6.08 -6.32
N SER A 62 7.42 6.92 -5.65
CA SER A 62 5.95 6.89 -5.67
C SER A 62 5.45 8.22 -6.24
N ARG A 63 4.26 8.20 -6.83
CA ARG A 63 3.60 9.40 -7.35
C ARG A 63 2.34 9.64 -6.57
N GLN A 64 2.22 10.87 -6.11
CA GLN A 64 0.96 11.36 -5.61
C GLN A 64 0.04 11.62 -6.80
N ARG A 65 -1.17 11.04 -6.76
CA ARG A 65 -2.16 11.28 -7.82
C ARG A 65 -2.61 12.75 -7.74
N SER A 66 -2.28 13.52 -8.78
CA SER A 66 -2.63 14.95 -8.89
C SER A 66 -4.14 15.23 -8.94
N HIS A 67 -4.98 14.19 -9.04
CA HIS A 67 -6.43 14.30 -9.24
C HIS A 67 -7.25 13.76 -8.07
N ILE A 68 -6.65 13.52 -6.90
CA ILE A 68 -7.47 13.20 -5.73
C ILE A 68 -8.15 14.49 -5.30
N THR A 69 -9.43 14.65 -5.66
CA THR A 69 -10.26 15.76 -5.19
C THR A 69 -10.54 15.61 -3.71
N THR A 70 -10.90 16.70 -3.02
CA THR A 70 -11.29 16.65 -1.61
C THR A 70 -12.39 15.61 -1.36
N ASP A 71 -13.24 15.33 -2.35
CA ASP A 71 -14.31 14.33 -2.33
C ASP A 71 -13.84 12.87 -2.08
N TYR A 72 -12.54 12.59 -2.16
CA TYR A 72 -11.98 11.29 -1.81
C TYR A 72 -11.75 11.12 -0.30
N PHE A 73 -11.75 12.21 0.46
CA PHE A 73 -11.76 12.17 1.92
C PHE A 73 -13.15 12.17 2.50
N ASP A 74 -14.17 12.38 1.66
CA ASP A 74 -15.55 12.28 2.11
C ASP A 74 -15.88 10.85 2.52
N PRO A 75 -16.68 10.68 3.58
CA PRO A 75 -17.17 9.38 3.98
C PRO A 75 -17.87 8.66 2.84
N ILE A 76 -17.52 7.39 2.62
CA ILE A 76 -18.22 6.54 1.67
C ILE A 76 -19.28 5.76 2.43
N THR A 77 -20.50 5.73 1.91
CA THR A 77 -21.55 4.87 2.43
C THR A 77 -22.14 4.03 1.30
N VAL A 78 -22.29 2.73 1.54
CA VAL A 78 -22.95 1.80 0.61
C VAL A 78 -24.13 1.15 1.31
N HIS A 79 -25.28 1.16 0.64
CA HIS A 79 -26.49 0.51 1.09
C HIS A 79 -26.65 -0.83 0.38
N SER A 80 -27.08 -1.85 1.13
CA SER A 80 -27.31 -3.19 0.64
C SER A 80 -28.59 -3.74 1.25
N ARG A 81 -29.47 -4.29 0.43
CA ARG A 81 -30.76 -4.85 0.87
C ARG A 81 -30.87 -6.32 0.46
N TRP A 82 -31.24 -7.17 1.41
CA TRP A 82 -31.64 -8.55 1.16
C TRP A 82 -33.16 -8.61 1.14
N GLU A 83 -33.75 -8.58 -0.07
CA GLU A 83 -35.17 -8.87 -0.38
C GLU A 83 -36.15 -8.77 0.81
N ASP A 84 -36.39 -7.54 1.28
CA ASP A 84 -37.30 -7.18 2.37
C ASP A 84 -37.08 -7.87 3.73
N LYS A 85 -35.95 -8.57 3.92
CA LYS A 85 -35.57 -9.23 5.17
C LYS A 85 -34.59 -8.41 5.99
N LEU A 86 -33.62 -7.78 5.33
CA LEU A 86 -32.55 -7.02 5.97
C LEU A 86 -32.15 -5.83 5.10
N SER A 87 -32.01 -4.66 5.71
CA SER A 87 -31.27 -3.53 5.12
C SER A 87 -29.98 -3.34 5.89
N CYS A 88 -28.89 -3.11 5.18
CA CYS A 88 -27.58 -2.83 5.76
C CYS A 88 -27.00 -1.58 5.12
N GLN A 89 -26.45 -0.71 5.97
CA GLN A 89 -25.67 0.44 5.59
C GLN A 89 -24.27 0.25 6.13
N VAL A 90 -23.27 0.38 5.25
CA VAL A 90 -21.86 0.23 5.61
C VAL A 90 -21.15 1.50 5.20
N SER A 91 -20.33 2.07 6.10
CA SER A 91 -19.62 3.30 5.82
C SER A 91 -18.15 3.29 6.24
N LEU A 92 -17.32 3.93 5.42
CA LEU A 92 -15.91 4.24 5.67
C LEU A 92 -15.75 5.75 5.87
N PRO A 93 -14.82 6.20 6.73
CA PRO A 93 -14.58 7.64 6.93
C PRO A 93 -13.98 8.33 5.69
N THR A 94 -13.23 7.63 4.84
CA THR A 94 -12.54 8.15 3.65
C THR A 94 -12.32 7.03 2.63
N LYS A 95 -11.92 7.36 1.40
CA LYS A 95 -11.48 6.39 0.39
C LYS A 95 -9.98 6.16 0.41
N VAL A 96 -9.21 7.04 1.04
CA VAL A 96 -7.74 7.10 0.94
C VAL A 96 -7.14 6.77 2.29
N TYR A 97 -6.16 5.86 2.27
CA TYR A 97 -5.43 5.40 3.44
C TYR A 97 -3.94 5.29 3.11
N THR A 98 -3.10 5.39 4.14
CA THR A 98 -1.64 5.24 4.08
C THR A 98 -1.20 3.99 4.86
N TYR A 99 0.07 3.62 4.71
CA TYR A 99 0.70 2.53 5.44
C TYR A 99 0.49 2.65 6.94
N GLY A 100 0.09 1.54 7.58
CA GLY A 100 -0.16 1.49 9.02
C GLY A 100 -1.51 2.05 9.47
N ASP A 101 -2.33 2.61 8.57
CA ASP A 101 -3.66 3.10 8.94
C ASP A 101 -4.57 1.98 9.46
N LEU A 102 -5.39 2.33 10.44
CA LEU A 102 -6.49 1.49 10.89
C LEU A 102 -7.79 2.00 10.25
N ILE A 103 -8.43 1.17 9.42
CA ILE A 103 -9.65 1.51 8.69
C ILE A 103 -10.87 1.10 9.53
N PRO A 104 -11.62 2.04 10.14
CA PRO A 104 -12.85 1.71 10.85
C PRO A 104 -14.01 1.56 9.85
N ILE A 105 -14.62 0.37 9.83
CA ILE A 105 -15.76 0.04 8.99
C ILE A 105 -17.01 0.01 9.86
N LYS A 106 -17.86 1.04 9.73
CA LYS A 106 -19.13 1.13 10.47
C LYS A 106 -20.23 0.39 9.72
N ILE A 107 -21.06 -0.32 10.46
CA ILE A 107 -22.13 -1.17 9.95
C ILE A 107 -23.40 -0.87 10.74
N GLU A 108 -24.49 -0.61 10.04
CA GLU A 108 -25.82 -0.46 10.61
C GLU A 108 -26.77 -1.38 9.85
N ALA A 109 -27.27 -2.42 10.53
CA ALA A 109 -28.18 -3.39 9.94
C ALA A 109 -29.57 -3.30 10.59
N ILE A 110 -30.63 -3.28 9.79
CA ILE A 110 -32.02 -3.26 10.26
C ILE A 110 -32.72 -4.51 9.73
N SER A 111 -33.21 -5.34 10.64
CA SER A 111 -33.98 -6.53 10.30
C SER A 111 -35.45 -6.20 10.15
N TYR A 112 -36.07 -6.62 9.04
CA TYR A 112 -37.51 -6.51 8.78
C TYR A 112 -38.24 -7.84 8.99
N THR A 113 -37.50 -8.92 9.24
CA THR A 113 -38.05 -10.26 9.53
C THR A 113 -37.65 -10.67 10.95
N PRO A 114 -38.55 -11.31 11.73
CA PRO A 114 -38.19 -11.80 13.06
C PRO A 114 -37.17 -12.94 12.97
N HIS A 115 -36.44 -13.16 14.06
CA HIS A 115 -35.51 -14.29 14.25
C HIS A 115 -34.25 -14.31 13.37
N LEU A 116 -33.90 -13.20 12.71
CA LEU A 116 -32.58 -13.06 12.11
C LEU A 116 -31.52 -12.80 13.18
N GLN A 117 -30.37 -13.44 13.03
CA GLN A 117 -29.21 -13.29 13.90
C GLN A 117 -27.99 -13.02 13.05
N ILE A 118 -27.17 -12.05 13.46
CA ILE A 118 -25.86 -11.88 12.83
C ILE A 118 -24.92 -12.90 13.46
N HIS A 119 -24.37 -13.75 12.61
CA HIS A 119 -23.47 -14.82 13.00
C HIS A 119 -22.04 -14.28 13.12
N TYR A 120 -21.52 -13.69 12.04
CA TYR A 120 -20.25 -12.99 12.06
C TYR A 120 -20.23 -11.87 11.03
N VAL A 121 -19.29 -10.95 11.22
CA VAL A 121 -18.88 -9.97 10.22
C VAL A 121 -17.44 -10.26 9.86
N SER A 122 -17.11 -10.30 8.57
CA SER A 122 -15.72 -10.37 8.13
C SER A 122 -15.41 -9.34 7.08
N CYS A 123 -14.17 -8.88 7.04
CA CYS A 123 -13.67 -8.00 6.01
C CYS A 123 -12.42 -8.63 5.38
N THR A 124 -12.35 -8.59 4.06
CA THR A 124 -11.21 -9.05 3.27
C THR A 124 -10.61 -7.87 2.53
N PHE A 125 -9.33 -7.63 2.72
CA PHE A 125 -8.58 -6.61 1.99
C PHE A 125 -7.81 -7.26 0.84
N LYS A 126 -8.06 -6.83 -0.40
CA LYS A 126 -7.42 -7.36 -1.59
C LYS A 126 -6.67 -6.29 -2.37
N GLU A 127 -5.50 -6.66 -2.87
CA GLU A 127 -4.74 -5.92 -3.87
C GLU A 127 -4.89 -6.63 -5.21
N TYR A 128 -5.22 -5.87 -6.25
CA TYR A 128 -5.35 -6.32 -7.61
C TYR A 128 -4.31 -5.63 -8.47
N VAL A 129 -3.46 -6.42 -9.12
CA VAL A 129 -2.43 -5.93 -10.03
C VAL A 129 -2.78 -6.37 -11.43
N THR A 130 -2.72 -5.46 -12.40
CA THR A 130 -2.92 -5.74 -13.82
C THR A 130 -1.74 -5.18 -14.61
N CYS A 131 -0.96 -6.07 -15.20
CA CYS A 131 0.11 -5.72 -16.12
C CYS A 131 -0.45 -5.71 -17.55
N ARG A 132 -0.21 -4.62 -18.28
CA ARG A 132 -0.67 -4.40 -19.65
C ARG A 132 0.38 -4.89 -20.65
N PRO A 133 -0.03 -5.33 -21.86
CA PRO A 133 0.87 -5.85 -22.88
C PRO A 133 1.62 -4.71 -23.60
N VAL A 134 2.62 -4.14 -22.95
CA VAL A 134 3.50 -3.14 -23.56
C VAL A 134 4.55 -3.85 -24.41
N ASN A 135 4.80 -3.35 -25.62
CA ASN A 135 5.81 -3.90 -26.56
C ASN A 135 5.65 -5.40 -26.90
N GLY A 136 4.41 -5.89 -27.02
CA GLY A 136 4.13 -7.30 -27.37
C GLY A 136 4.29 -8.29 -26.22
N TRP A 137 4.60 -7.81 -25.01
CA TRP A 137 4.67 -8.61 -23.81
C TRP A 137 3.31 -9.28 -23.48
N PHE A 138 3.32 -10.40 -22.74
CA PHE A 138 2.14 -11.23 -22.41
C PHE A 138 1.33 -11.75 -23.61
N ASN A 139 1.94 -11.92 -24.79
CA ASN A 139 1.25 -12.31 -26.03
C ASN A 139 0.08 -11.38 -26.37
N GLY A 140 0.23 -10.07 -26.09
CA GLY A 140 -0.78 -9.06 -26.40
C GLY A 140 -1.99 -9.05 -25.46
N LYS A 141 -1.95 -9.74 -24.32
CA LYS A 141 -3.08 -9.80 -23.35
C LYS A 141 -2.69 -9.25 -21.99
N ASN A 142 -3.64 -8.66 -21.28
CA ASN A 142 -3.43 -8.27 -19.88
C ASN A 142 -3.14 -9.49 -19.00
N LYS A 143 -2.23 -9.35 -18.04
CA LYS A 143 -2.06 -10.29 -16.94
C LYS A 143 -2.52 -9.65 -15.65
N SER A 144 -3.56 -10.21 -15.06
CA SER A 144 -4.10 -9.74 -13.78
C SER A 144 -3.90 -10.79 -12.71
N GLN A 145 -3.54 -10.33 -11.51
CA GLN A 145 -3.41 -11.14 -10.30
C GLN A 145 -4.08 -10.40 -9.15
N GLY A 146 -4.85 -11.12 -8.34
CA GLY A 146 -5.36 -10.63 -7.07
C GLY A 146 -4.65 -11.35 -5.92
N ARG A 147 -4.28 -10.62 -4.87
CA ARG A 147 -3.78 -11.20 -3.62
C ARG A 147 -4.60 -10.75 -2.43
N LEU A 148 -4.69 -11.63 -1.44
CA LEU A 148 -5.18 -11.29 -0.10
C LEU A 148 -4.09 -10.49 0.61
N VAL A 149 -4.41 -9.29 1.04
CA VAL A 149 -3.54 -8.45 1.86
C VAL A 149 -3.77 -8.79 3.33
N GLU A 150 -5.02 -8.68 3.78
CA GLU A 150 -5.39 -8.86 5.18
C GLU A 150 -6.82 -9.41 5.30
N TYR A 151 -7.10 -10.13 6.38
CA TYR A 151 -8.42 -10.65 6.70
C TYR A 151 -8.73 -10.46 8.17
N THR A 152 -9.89 -9.89 8.46
CA THR A 152 -10.40 -9.78 9.83
C THR A 152 -11.80 -10.35 9.93
N ARG A 153 -12.12 -10.94 11.08
CA ARG A 153 -13.42 -11.50 11.37
C ARG A 153 -13.80 -11.21 12.82
N ARG A 154 -15.01 -10.71 12.99
CA ARG A 154 -15.65 -10.46 14.28
C ARG A 154 -16.81 -11.43 14.45
N GLU A 155 -16.67 -12.36 15.38
CA GLU A 155 -17.81 -13.14 15.84
C GLU A 155 -18.79 -12.23 16.56
N THR A 156 -20.07 -12.37 16.23
CA THR A 156 -21.14 -11.69 16.96
C THR A 156 -21.74 -12.76 17.85
N SER A 157 -21.76 -12.56 19.17
CA SER A 157 -22.22 -13.54 20.18
C SER A 157 -23.72 -13.82 20.07
N GLN A 158 -24.16 -14.40 18.95
CA GLN A 158 -25.54 -14.69 18.56
C GLN A 158 -26.52 -13.59 18.98
N GLN A 159 -26.14 -12.33 18.78
CA GLN A 159 -26.99 -11.22 19.15
C GLN A 159 -28.20 -11.23 18.24
N LYS A 160 -29.37 -11.56 18.82
CA LYS A 160 -30.63 -11.54 18.08
C LYS A 160 -30.90 -10.11 17.66
N MET A 161 -31.13 -9.91 16.37
CA MET A 161 -31.60 -8.62 15.88
C MET A 161 -33.04 -8.44 16.33
N LYS A 162 -33.35 -7.28 16.90
CA LYS A 162 -34.73 -6.87 17.13
C LYS A 162 -35.28 -6.32 15.82
N MET A 163 -36.54 -6.66 15.54
CA MET A 163 -37.20 -6.24 14.31
C MET A 163 -37.38 -4.72 14.31
N ASN A 164 -37.08 -4.07 13.18
CA ASN A 164 -37.14 -2.62 12.97
C ASN A 164 -36.25 -1.78 13.90
N GLU A 165 -35.29 -2.38 14.61
CA GLU A 165 -34.28 -1.67 15.39
C GLU A 165 -32.91 -1.77 14.68
N PRO A 166 -32.10 -0.70 14.71
CA PRO A 166 -30.76 -0.74 14.16
C PRO A 166 -29.84 -1.61 15.03
N TRP A 167 -29.06 -2.45 14.37
CA TRP A 167 -27.94 -3.17 14.95
C TRP A 167 -26.64 -2.49 14.52
N PRO A 168 -25.99 -1.73 15.41
CA PRO A 168 -24.71 -1.09 15.12
C PRO A 168 -23.56 -2.06 15.35
N ALA A 169 -22.59 -2.05 14.45
CA ALA A 169 -21.32 -2.73 14.64
C ALA A 169 -20.18 -1.97 13.97
N MET A 170 -18.97 -2.31 14.38
CA MET A 170 -17.74 -1.80 13.80
C MET A 170 -16.76 -2.95 13.62
N ILE A 171 -16.02 -2.98 12.52
CA ILE A 171 -14.87 -3.86 12.36
C ILE A 171 -13.73 -3.03 11.80
N GLU A 172 -12.52 -3.30 12.27
CA GLU A 172 -11.35 -2.53 11.90
C GLU A 172 -10.46 -3.37 10.98
N MET A 173 -9.98 -2.76 9.90
CA MET A 173 -9.04 -3.39 8.97
C MET A 173 -7.70 -2.66 9.04
N GLN A 174 -6.63 -3.40 9.33
CA GLN A 174 -5.28 -2.86 9.38
C GLN A 174 -4.69 -2.75 7.97
N VAL A 175 -4.18 -1.58 7.61
CA VAL A 175 -3.29 -1.43 6.45
C VAL A 175 -1.88 -1.85 6.87
N PRO A 176 -1.21 -2.77 6.15
CA PRO A 176 0.16 -3.14 6.46
C PRO A 176 1.10 -1.94 6.50
N GLU A 177 2.09 -1.99 7.39
CA GLU A 177 3.09 -0.93 7.55
C GLU A 177 4.20 -1.04 6.50
N SER A 178 4.47 -2.24 5.99
CA SER A 178 5.57 -2.49 5.06
C SER A 178 5.15 -2.36 3.59
N ARG A 179 5.98 -1.67 2.81
CA ARG A 179 5.85 -1.56 1.35
C ARG A 179 6.04 -2.89 0.61
N THR A 180 6.63 -3.89 1.27
CA THR A 180 6.76 -5.25 0.71
C THR A 180 5.44 -6.03 0.84
N GLU A 181 4.64 -5.69 1.85
CA GLU A 181 3.37 -6.36 2.14
C GLU A 181 2.24 -5.75 1.31
N ILE A 182 2.27 -4.43 1.08
CA ILE A 182 1.28 -3.71 0.27
C ILE A 182 1.93 -2.60 -0.58
N GLN A 183 1.46 -2.42 -1.82
CA GLN A 183 1.93 -1.35 -2.70
C GLN A 183 0.97 -0.16 -2.70
N CYS A 184 1.46 1.01 -3.09
CA CYS A 184 0.57 2.13 -3.38
C CYS A 184 -0.25 1.86 -4.66
N ASP A 185 -1.37 2.56 -4.76
CA ASP A 185 -2.28 2.51 -5.89
C ASP A 185 -1.64 3.17 -7.12
N ALA A 186 -1.03 2.39 -8.01
CA ALA A 186 -0.36 2.86 -9.23
C ALA A 186 -1.25 2.72 -10.49
N ASN A 187 -1.09 3.64 -11.45
CA ASN A 187 -1.71 3.51 -12.77
C ASN A 187 -0.85 4.21 -13.84
N ASN A 188 -0.05 3.42 -14.55
CA ASN A 188 0.78 3.88 -15.68
C ASN A 188 0.52 3.01 -16.92
N ASP A 189 1.25 3.18 -18.02
CA ASP A 189 1.00 2.43 -19.26
C ASP A 189 1.23 0.92 -19.13
N SER A 190 2.09 0.49 -18.20
CA SER A 190 2.50 -0.90 -18.05
C SER A 190 1.78 -1.64 -16.93
N VAL A 191 1.39 -0.96 -15.85
CA VAL A 191 0.80 -1.59 -14.66
C VAL A 191 -0.31 -0.74 -14.05
N GLN A 192 -1.28 -1.44 -13.46
CA GLN A 192 -2.31 -0.88 -12.61
C GLN A 192 -2.38 -1.68 -11.32
N VAL A 193 -2.27 -1.00 -10.18
CA VAL A 193 -2.49 -1.55 -8.83
C VAL A 193 -3.76 -0.91 -8.27
N ARG A 194 -4.68 -1.73 -7.77
CA ARG A 194 -5.96 -1.30 -7.19
C ARG A 194 -6.26 -2.05 -5.91
N HIS A 195 -6.85 -1.36 -4.95
CA HIS A 195 -7.19 -1.90 -3.65
C HIS A 195 -8.71 -1.98 -3.44
N GLN A 196 -9.16 -3.03 -2.76
CA GLN A 196 -10.58 -3.23 -2.48
C GLN A 196 -10.80 -3.90 -1.13
N LEU A 197 -11.74 -3.37 -0.35
CA LEU A 197 -12.30 -4.04 0.83
C LEU A 197 -13.58 -4.77 0.43
N LYS A 198 -13.70 -6.03 0.84
CA LYS A 198 -14.94 -6.82 0.76
C LYS A 198 -15.42 -7.12 2.17
N LEU A 199 -16.51 -6.48 2.56
CA LEU A 199 -17.21 -6.81 3.80
C LEU A 199 -18.25 -7.92 3.53
N ILE A 200 -18.35 -8.88 4.43
CA ILE A 200 -19.35 -9.95 4.42
C ILE A 200 -20.05 -9.97 5.79
N LEU A 201 -21.37 -9.80 5.79
CA LEU A 201 -22.24 -10.05 6.92
C LEU A 201 -22.85 -11.44 6.75
N SER A 202 -22.53 -12.35 7.67
CA SER A 202 -23.15 -13.68 7.74
C SER A 202 -24.35 -13.64 8.67
N ILE A 203 -25.51 -14.01 8.15
CA ILE A 203 -26.80 -13.95 8.83
C ILE A 203 -27.35 -15.36 8.95
N LYS A 204 -27.85 -15.70 10.13
CA LYS A 204 -28.50 -16.97 10.43
C LYS A 204 -29.99 -16.75 10.61
N ASP A 205 -30.81 -17.58 9.97
CA ASP A 205 -32.27 -17.58 10.15
C ASP A 205 -32.73 -18.48 11.32
N LYS A 206 -34.04 -18.59 11.49
CA LYS A 206 -34.65 -19.43 12.54
C LYS A 206 -34.43 -20.93 12.32
N GLU A 207 -34.32 -21.37 11.07
CA GLU A 207 -33.98 -22.76 10.70
C GLU A 207 -32.49 -23.06 10.87
N GLY A 208 -31.67 -22.04 11.12
CA GLY A 208 -30.23 -22.14 11.27
C GLY A 208 -29.46 -22.13 9.95
N ARG A 209 -30.12 -21.81 8.83
CA ARG A 209 -29.47 -21.62 7.52
C ARG A 209 -28.68 -20.32 7.54
N LEU A 210 -27.52 -20.35 6.89
CA LEU A 210 -26.63 -19.19 6.76
C LEU A 210 -26.83 -18.52 5.41
N PHE A 211 -26.90 -17.19 5.45
CA PHE A 211 -26.96 -16.31 4.29
C PHE A 211 -25.83 -15.30 4.41
N GLU A 212 -25.27 -14.90 3.28
CA GLU A 212 -24.19 -13.92 3.24
C GLU A 212 -24.62 -12.69 2.42
N GLN A 213 -24.52 -11.53 3.05
CA GLN A 213 -24.65 -10.25 2.37
C GLN A 213 -23.26 -9.62 2.26
N SER A 214 -22.85 -9.24 1.05
CA SER A 214 -21.53 -8.64 0.84
C SER A 214 -21.59 -7.23 0.27
N VAL A 215 -20.64 -6.40 0.69
CA VAL A 215 -20.45 -5.02 0.24
C VAL A 215 -18.99 -4.84 -0.17
N LEU A 216 -18.76 -4.09 -1.24
CA LEU A 216 -17.43 -3.85 -1.82
C LEU A 216 -17.10 -2.36 -1.79
N PHE A 217 -15.92 -2.00 -1.28
CA PHE A 217 -15.40 -0.63 -1.30
C PHE A 217 -14.09 -0.58 -2.09
N PRO A 218 -14.03 0.15 -3.22
CA PRO A 218 -12.75 0.54 -3.78
C PRO A 218 -12.10 1.56 -2.84
N ILE A 219 -10.87 1.27 -2.42
CA ILE A 219 -10.06 2.18 -1.60
C ILE A 219 -8.75 2.47 -2.32
N ILE A 220 -8.06 3.52 -1.90
CA ILE A 220 -6.78 3.95 -2.46
C ILE A 220 -5.75 3.88 -1.35
N ILE A 221 -4.66 3.18 -1.62
CA ILE A 221 -3.46 3.23 -0.78
C ILE A 221 -2.51 4.27 -1.35
N ALA A 222 -2.29 5.33 -0.60
CA ALA A 222 -1.42 6.43 -0.96
C ALA A 222 -0.15 6.45 -0.10
N ILE A 223 0.89 7.10 -0.59
CA ILE A 223 2.15 7.26 0.14
C ILE A 223 2.01 8.22 1.33
N THR A 224 1.08 9.17 1.25
CA THR A 224 0.75 10.16 2.27
C THR A 224 -0.74 10.48 2.19
N ASP A 225 -1.28 10.91 3.32
CA ASP A 225 -2.62 11.47 3.52
C ASP A 225 -2.73 12.95 3.12
N SER A 226 -1.61 13.63 2.83
CA SER A 226 -1.60 15.05 2.45
C SER A 226 -1.81 15.25 0.93
N ILE A 227 -2.96 15.78 0.54
CA ILE A 227 -3.37 15.91 -0.87
C ILE A 227 -3.45 17.37 -1.32
N GLY A 228 -2.93 17.66 -2.52
CA GLY A 228 -3.05 18.99 -3.16
C GLY A 228 -2.07 20.04 -2.63
N LEU A 229 -1.32 19.71 -1.57
CA LEU A 229 -0.13 20.44 -1.17
C LEU A 229 1.06 19.64 -1.68
N LEU A 230 1.80 20.20 -2.64
CA LEU A 230 3.22 19.86 -2.68
C LEU A 230 3.75 20.15 -1.28
N PRO A 231 4.56 19.27 -0.67
CA PRO A 231 5.21 19.64 0.58
C PRO A 231 5.81 21.02 0.37
N SER A 232 5.51 21.95 1.28
CA SER A 232 6.14 23.27 1.18
C SER A 232 7.65 23.05 1.13
N TYR A 233 8.44 24.00 0.60
CA TYR A 233 9.90 23.87 0.69
C TYR A 233 10.38 23.61 2.13
N GLN A 234 9.57 24.02 3.12
CA GLN A 234 9.77 23.78 4.53
C GLN A 234 9.32 22.40 5.00
N ASP A 235 8.49 21.64 4.28
CA ASP A 235 8.00 20.29 4.62
C ASP A 235 8.79 19.15 3.94
N VAL A 236 9.90 19.47 3.29
CA VAL A 236 10.82 18.48 2.70
C VAL A 236 11.32 17.48 3.76
N TRP A 237 11.33 17.83 5.05
CA TRP A 237 11.66 16.92 6.17
C TRP A 237 10.65 15.79 6.40
N GLN A 238 9.44 15.84 5.81
CA GLN A 238 8.48 14.74 5.84
C GLN A 238 8.85 13.63 4.86
N THR A 239 9.65 13.92 3.84
CA THR A 239 10.48 12.87 3.23
C THR A 239 11.50 12.46 4.29
N LEU A 240 11.68 11.14 4.52
CA LEU A 240 12.56 10.60 5.57
C LEU A 240 13.73 11.55 5.85
N PRO A 241 13.85 12.08 7.08
CA PRO A 241 14.80 13.15 7.35
C PRO A 241 16.17 12.72 6.84
N TYR A 242 16.85 13.61 6.10
CA TYR A 242 18.26 13.43 5.80
C TYR A 242 18.98 13.31 7.14
N SER A 243 19.20 12.08 7.58
CA SER A 243 19.94 11.75 8.78
C SER A 243 21.24 11.11 8.33
N PRO A 244 22.38 11.82 8.40
CA PRO A 244 23.66 11.22 8.08
C PRO A 244 23.93 9.97 8.92
N PHE A 245 23.34 9.84 10.11
CA PHE A 245 23.44 8.64 10.95
C PHE A 245 22.64 7.44 10.43
N LEU A 246 21.43 7.65 9.87
CA LEU A 246 20.67 6.58 9.21
C LEU A 246 21.27 6.18 7.84
N ILE A 247 22.13 7.01 7.27
CA ILE A 247 22.89 6.75 6.04
C ILE A 247 24.11 5.86 6.31
N LEU A 248 24.64 5.89 7.55
CA LEU A 248 25.85 5.18 7.95
C LEU A 248 25.60 3.80 8.55
N THR A 249 24.34 3.41 8.78
CA THR A 249 24.04 2.04 9.21
C THR A 249 24.11 1.10 8.00
N PRO A 250 25.05 0.15 7.95
CA PRO A 250 25.05 -0.84 6.89
C PRO A 250 23.79 -1.69 7.03
N SER A 251 22.91 -1.63 6.03
CA SER A 251 21.95 -2.70 5.78
C SER A 251 22.75 -4.00 5.71
N THR A 252 22.45 -4.92 6.62
CA THR A 252 23.17 -6.16 6.90
C THR A 252 23.41 -6.98 5.64
N CYS A 253 24.57 -6.77 5.02
CA CYS A 253 25.24 -7.78 4.19
C CYS A 253 26.67 -7.33 3.92
N SER A 254 27.59 -7.66 4.81
CA SER A 254 28.99 -7.82 4.43
C SER A 254 29.75 -8.63 5.47
N ILE A 255 30.09 -9.85 5.05
CA ILE A 255 31.20 -10.66 5.50
C ILE A 255 32.40 -9.74 5.81
N ILE A 256 32.86 -9.77 7.05
CA ILE A 256 34.09 -9.10 7.48
C ILE A 256 35.27 -9.87 6.84
N PRO A 257 36.14 -9.25 6.01
CA PRO A 257 37.40 -9.87 5.64
C PRO A 257 38.37 -9.82 6.84
N PRO A 258 39.29 -10.79 6.98
CA PRO A 258 40.15 -10.89 8.16
C PRO A 258 41.08 -9.69 8.27
N SER A 259 41.20 -9.16 9.49
CA SER A 259 42.15 -8.12 9.86
C SER A 259 43.57 -8.67 9.83
N TYR A 260 44.43 -8.10 8.97
CA TYR A 260 45.87 -8.30 9.08
C TYR A 260 46.45 -7.28 10.07
N HIS A 261 46.89 -7.77 11.23
CA HIS A 261 47.83 -7.03 12.06
C HIS A 261 49.22 -7.14 11.43
N SER A 262 49.87 -6.00 11.21
CA SER A 262 51.32 -5.93 11.00
C SER A 262 51.99 -5.64 12.34
N ARG A 263 53.09 -6.35 12.60
CA ARG A 263 54.02 -6.14 13.73
C ARG A 263 54.66 -4.77 13.67
#